data_AF-A0A2I1GF42-F1
#
_entry.id   AF-A0A2I1GF42-F1
#
_cell.length_a   1.000
_cell.length_b   1.000
_cell.length_c   1.000
_cell.angle_alpha   90.00
_cell.angle_beta   90.00
_cell.angle_gamma   90.00
#
_symmetry.space_group_name_H-M   'P 1'
#
loop_
_entity.id
_entity.type
_entity.pdbx_description
1 polymer ?
#
loop_
_entity_poly.entity_id
_entity_poly.type
_entity_poly.pdbx_seq_one_letter_code
_entity_poly.pdbx_strand_id
1 'polypeptide(L)'
;MPKHRSITVSLVDFGSIIEEFHYGPYSRYWWKITTDKKKGTYFPLRVGQKTKTCLNNYNNVVVLGYLYQSDTYISQIENDPSKAIFMIYVQIFENGIRFSDSLVLGWQDKNIIHQLLKNVLFVPILILVDFLKIFVYKIKYLYTE
;
A
#
# COMPACT_ATOMS: atom_id res chain seq x y z
N MET A 1 27.58 6.47 -13.55
CA MET A 1 26.12 6.25 -13.52
C MET A 1 25.78 5.57 -12.21
N PRO A 2 24.95 6.13 -11.31
CA PRO A 2 24.63 5.41 -10.08
C PRO A 2 23.80 4.19 -10.46
N LYS A 3 24.31 2.99 -10.14
CA LYS A 3 23.54 1.74 -10.22
C LYS A 3 22.24 1.98 -9.47
N HIS A 4 21.10 1.97 -10.17
CA HIS A 4 19.80 1.89 -9.52
C HIS A 4 19.85 0.66 -8.61
N ARG A 5 19.82 0.88 -7.28
CA ARG A 5 19.75 -0.23 -6.32
C ARG A 5 18.46 -0.97 -6.63
N SER A 6 18.57 -2.22 -7.09
CA SER A 6 17.42 -3.07 -7.40
C SER A 6 16.78 -3.53 -6.10
N ILE A 7 15.65 -2.93 -5.76
CA ILE A 7 14.84 -3.36 -4.64
C ILE A 7 13.85 -4.38 -5.19
N THR A 8 13.90 -5.60 -4.66
CA THR A 8 12.93 -6.64 -5.02
C THR A 8 11.85 -6.66 -3.96
N VAL A 9 10.58 -6.57 -4.37
CA VAL A 9 9.43 -6.62 -3.48
C VAL A 9 8.54 -7.79 -3.88
N SER A 10 8.03 -8.50 -2.88
CA SER A 10 7.05 -9.57 -3.05
C SER A 10 5.95 -9.42 -2.01
N LEU A 11 4.73 -9.79 -2.37
CA LEU A 11 3.61 -9.82 -1.43
C LEU A 11 3.65 -11.16 -0.65
N VAL A 12 3.75 -11.08 0.68
CA VAL A 12 3.79 -12.26 1.57
C VAL A 12 2.40 -12.59 2.07
N ASP A 13 1.62 -11.55 2.39
CA ASP A 13 0.24 -11.67 2.80
C ASP A 13 -0.58 -10.60 2.09
N PHE A 14 -1.66 -11.02 1.45
CA PHE A 14 -2.57 -10.10 0.77
C PHE A 14 -3.32 -9.23 1.80
N GLY A 15 -3.55 -9.73 3.01
CA GLY A 15 -4.45 -9.10 3.97
C GLY A 15 -5.92 -9.19 3.55
N SER A 16 -6.77 -8.55 4.35
CA SER A 16 -8.23 -8.63 4.24
C SER A 16 -8.86 -7.32 3.79
N ILE A 17 -9.94 -7.44 3.02
CA ILE A 17 -10.87 -6.35 2.75
C ILE A 17 -11.93 -6.39 3.85
N ILE A 18 -12.01 -5.32 4.63
CA ILE A 18 -13.02 -5.13 5.68
C ILE A 18 -14.08 -4.18 5.14
N GLU A 19 -15.34 -4.62 5.10
CA GLU A 19 -16.48 -3.86 4.55
C GLU A 19 -16.57 -2.44 5.12
N GLU A 20 -16.51 -2.31 6.45
CA GLU A 20 -16.60 -1.01 7.13
C GLU A 20 -15.51 -0.03 6.68
N PHE A 21 -14.30 -0.53 6.44
CA PHE A 21 -13.16 0.29 6.07
C PHE A 21 -13.14 0.59 4.57
N HIS A 22 -13.35 -0.41 3.73
CA HIS A 22 -13.19 -0.29 2.28
C HIS A 22 -14.46 0.21 1.59
N TYR A 23 -15.61 0.04 2.23
CA TYR A 23 -16.94 0.33 1.69
C TYR A 23 -17.84 1.09 2.69
N GLY A 24 -17.26 1.74 3.70
CA GLY A 24 -17.94 2.64 4.63
C GLY A 24 -17.59 4.13 4.42
N PRO A 25 -18.02 5.01 5.35
CA PRO A 25 -17.86 6.47 5.22
C PRO A 25 -16.41 6.94 5.04
N TYR A 26 -15.45 6.20 5.57
CA TYR A 26 -14.02 6.51 5.50
C TYR A 26 -13.27 5.79 4.38
N SER A 27 -14.00 5.15 3.44
CA SER A 27 -13.44 4.35 2.35
C SER A 27 -12.31 5.05 1.59
N ARG A 28 -12.43 6.35 1.31
CA ARG A 28 -11.43 7.12 0.56
C ARG A 28 -9.98 7.02 1.09
N TYR A 29 -9.78 6.68 2.36
CA TYR A 29 -8.45 6.54 2.97
C TYR A 29 -7.86 5.14 2.79
N TRP A 30 -8.69 4.16 2.46
CA TRP A 30 -8.34 2.75 2.28
C TRP A 30 -8.11 2.36 0.82
N TRP A 31 -8.12 3.34 -0.09
CA TRP A 31 -7.83 3.13 -1.51
C TRP A 31 -6.73 4.09 -1.97
N LYS A 32 -5.77 3.55 -2.74
CA LYS A 32 -4.71 4.33 -3.38
C LYS A 32 -4.87 4.29 -4.88
N ILE A 33 -4.45 5.35 -5.55
CA ILE A 33 -4.45 5.42 -7.01
C ILE A 33 -3.05 5.08 -7.52
N THR A 34 -2.97 4.25 -8.57
CA THR A 34 -1.69 4.03 -9.26
C THR A 34 -1.15 5.36 -9.80
N THR A 35 0.17 5.53 -9.81
CA THR A 35 0.85 6.77 -10.21
C THR A 35 0.65 7.21 -11.67
N ASP A 36 -0.04 6.42 -12.50
CA ASP A 36 -0.36 6.78 -13.87
C ASP A 36 -1.45 7.88 -13.91
N LYS A 37 -1.01 9.12 -14.13
CA LYS A 37 -1.83 10.34 -14.01
C LYS A 37 -3.00 10.42 -15.00
N LYS A 38 -3.04 9.60 -16.06
CA LYS A 38 -4.09 9.67 -17.10
C LYS A 38 -5.17 8.59 -16.95
N LYS A 39 -4.87 7.48 -16.27
CA LYS A 39 -5.75 6.30 -16.12
C LYS A 39 -5.59 5.62 -14.75
N GLY A 40 -5.30 6.41 -13.72
CA GLY A 40 -4.98 5.91 -12.40
C GLY A 40 -6.08 4.99 -11.89
N THR A 41 -5.78 3.71 -11.69
CA THR A 41 -6.73 2.73 -11.17
C THR A 41 -6.60 2.69 -9.66
N TYR A 42 -7.73 2.62 -8.95
CA TYR A 42 -7.71 2.44 -7.50
C TYR A 42 -7.34 1.01 -7.13
N PHE A 43 -6.56 0.84 -6.07
CA PHE A 43 -6.29 -0.44 -5.43
C PHE A 43 -6.42 -0.33 -3.90
N PRO A 44 -6.84 -1.40 -3.22
CA PRO A 44 -7.13 -1.34 -1.79
C PRO A 44 -5.84 -1.42 -0.96
N LEU A 45 -5.84 -0.71 0.17
CA LEU A 45 -4.90 -0.91 1.26
C LEU A 45 -5.50 -1.94 2.22
N ARG A 46 -5.07 -3.20 2.12
CA ARG A 46 -5.69 -4.27 2.87
C ARG A 46 -5.18 -4.35 4.30
N VAL A 47 -6.08 -4.66 5.22
CA VAL A 47 -5.74 -4.81 6.64
C VAL A 47 -4.92 -6.08 6.82
N GLY A 48 -3.76 -5.95 7.47
CA GLY A 48 -2.83 -7.06 7.66
C GLY A 48 -2.00 -7.42 6.43
N GLN A 49 -2.03 -6.62 5.36
CA GLN A 49 -1.17 -6.82 4.19
C GLN A 49 0.31 -6.79 4.59
N LYS A 50 1.11 -7.71 4.05
CA LYS A 50 2.54 -7.81 4.30
C LYS A 50 3.33 -7.92 3.02
N THR A 51 4.35 -7.08 2.85
CA THR A 51 5.33 -7.20 1.76
C THR A 51 6.68 -7.62 2.31
N LYS A 52 7.41 -8.42 1.54
CA LYS A 52 8.81 -8.71 1.77
C LYS A 52 9.64 -7.94 0.76
N THR A 53 10.59 -7.17 1.28
CA THR A 53 11.48 -6.32 0.51
C THR A 53 12.92 -6.71 0.77
N CYS A 54 13.61 -7.13 -0.28
CA CYS A 54 15.04 -7.42 -0.24
C CYS A 54 15.80 -6.14 -0.59
N LEU A 55 16.48 -5.58 0.41
CA LEU A 55 17.27 -4.37 0.27
C LEU A 55 18.71 -4.67 0.69
N ASN A 56 19.66 -4.48 -0.22
CA ASN A 56 21.09 -4.74 0.02
C ASN A 56 21.38 -6.13 0.66
N ASN A 57 20.68 -7.17 0.18
CA ASN A 57 20.76 -8.56 0.65
C ASN A 57 20.13 -8.87 2.02
N TYR A 58 19.46 -7.91 2.66
CA TYR A 58 18.67 -8.16 3.87
C TYR A 58 17.21 -8.37 3.53
N ASN A 59 16.62 -9.41 4.14
CA ASN A 59 15.20 -9.74 4.00
C ASN A 59 14.40 -8.94 5.02
N ASN A 60 13.55 -8.03 4.56
CA ASN A 60 12.74 -7.21 5.44
C ASN A 60 11.25 -7.47 5.18
N VAL A 61 10.44 -7.54 6.23
CA VAL A 61 8.99 -7.65 6.14
C VAL A 61 8.36 -6.35 6.59
N VAL A 62 7.46 -5.80 5.77
CA VAL A 62 6.72 -4.58 6.05
C VAL A 62 5.25 -4.94 6.20
N VAL A 63 4.65 -4.61 7.33
CA VAL A 63 3.21 -4.77 7.57
C VAL A 63 2.51 -3.42 7.38
N LEU A 64 1.42 -3.40 6.62
CA LEU A 64 0.55 -2.23 6.48
C LEU A 64 -0.10 -1.92 7.83
N GLY A 65 0.16 -0.71 8.35
CA GLY A 65 0.19 -0.40 9.79
C GLY A 65 1.57 0.11 10.25
N TYR A 66 2.54 0.15 9.33
CA TYR A 66 3.88 0.74 9.45
C TYR A 66 4.75 0.13 10.54
N LEU A 67 4.57 -1.18 10.76
CA LEU A 67 5.52 -1.99 11.49
C LEU A 67 6.49 -2.61 10.49
N TYR A 68 7.75 -2.23 10.58
CA TYR A 68 8.85 -2.79 9.80
C TYR A 68 9.60 -3.80 10.66
N GLN A 69 9.91 -4.97 10.10
CA GLN A 69 10.70 -6.00 10.76
C GLN A 69 11.84 -6.45 9.82
N SER A 70 13.05 -6.45 10.34
CA SER A 70 14.25 -6.95 9.67
C SER A 70 14.97 -7.92 10.59
N ASP A 71 14.92 -9.21 10.27
CA ASP A 71 15.41 -10.30 11.14
C ASP A 71 14.93 -10.16 12.60
N THR A 72 15.79 -9.67 13.50
CA THR A 72 15.52 -9.44 14.95
C THR A 72 15.06 -8.03 15.30
N TYR A 73 15.14 -7.07 14.37
CA TYR A 73 14.81 -5.66 14.60
C TYR A 73 13.37 -5.36 14.22
N ILE A 74 12.63 -4.70 15.12
CA ILE A 74 11.24 -4.30 14.92
C ILE A 74 11.13 -2.78 15.15
N SER A 75 10.52 -2.06 14.22
CA SER A 75 10.29 -0.63 14.38
C SER A 75 9.14 -0.40 15.34
N GLN A 76 9.07 0.78 15.94
CA GLN A 76 7.82 1.24 16.51
C GLN A 76 6.76 1.37 15.41
N ILE A 77 5.49 1.36 15.80
CA ILE A 77 4.38 1.66 14.89
C ILE A 77 4.52 3.13 14.49
N GLU A 78 4.87 3.37 13.24
CA GLU A 78 4.97 4.73 12.70
C GLU A 78 3.67 5.14 11.99
N ASN A 79 3.55 6.39 11.56
CA ASN A 79 2.41 6.84 10.72
C ASN A 79 2.75 6.80 9.22
N ASP A 80 3.96 6.38 8.87
CA ASP A 80 4.55 6.45 7.54
C ASP A 80 5.55 5.29 7.35
N PRO A 81 5.48 4.52 6.24
CA PRO A 81 6.37 3.39 6.00
C PRO A 81 7.82 3.86 5.83
N SER A 82 8.06 4.96 5.11
CA SER A 82 9.39 5.51 4.86
C SER A 82 10.07 5.84 6.18
N LYS A 83 9.32 6.35 7.15
CA LYS A 83 9.80 6.61 8.51
C LYS A 83 10.10 5.32 9.28
N ALA A 84 9.23 4.31 9.23
CA ALA A 84 9.47 3.01 9.85
C ALA A 84 10.74 2.34 9.30
N ILE A 85 10.88 2.34 7.97
CA ILE A 85 12.03 1.81 7.23
C ILE A 85 13.29 2.60 7.58
N PHE A 86 13.22 3.93 7.54
CA PHE A 86 14.35 4.81 7.86
C PHE A 86 14.88 4.54 9.28
N MET A 87 13.99 4.37 10.25
CA MET A 87 14.41 4.12 11.64
C MET A 87 15.18 2.81 11.79
N ILE A 88 14.69 1.71 11.22
CA ILE A 88 15.44 0.45 11.25
C ILE A 88 16.72 0.55 10.42
N TYR A 89 16.68 1.27 9.30
CA TYR A 89 17.87 1.42 8.46
C TYR A 89 18.99 2.19 9.18
N VAL A 90 18.65 3.22 9.96
CA VAL A 90 19.58 3.92 10.86
C VAL A 90 20.08 2.97 11.96
N GLN A 91 19.22 2.12 12.54
CA GLN A 91 19.63 1.15 13.56
C GLN A 91 20.58 0.08 13.03
N ILE A 92 20.40 -0.40 11.80
CA ILE A 92 21.20 -1.49 11.23
C ILE A 92 22.49 -0.97 10.59
N PHE A 93 22.44 0.19 9.92
CA PHE A 93 23.53 0.66 9.06
C PHE A 93 24.14 2.00 9.47
N GLU A 94 23.65 2.62 10.55
CA GLU A 94 24.07 3.95 11.02
C GLU A 94 24.00 5.04 9.92
N ASN A 95 23.16 4.82 8.91
CA ASN A 95 23.08 5.66 7.71
C ASN A 95 21.63 6.04 7.39
N GLY A 96 21.37 7.32 7.21
CA GLY A 96 20.02 7.90 7.09
C GLY A 96 19.47 7.89 5.66
N ILE A 97 19.38 6.72 5.02
CA ILE A 97 18.80 6.62 3.67
C ILE A 97 17.27 6.47 3.76
N ARG A 98 16.54 7.37 3.11
CA ARG A 98 15.08 7.29 2.96
C ARG A 98 14.73 6.54 1.68
N PHE A 99 13.79 5.60 1.76
CA PHE A 99 13.20 4.91 0.62
C PHE A 99 11.77 5.39 0.42
N SER A 100 11.25 5.30 -0.81
CA SER A 100 9.86 5.63 -1.12
C SER A 100 8.92 4.52 -0.65
N ASP A 101 7.84 4.89 0.04
CA ASP A 101 6.74 4.00 0.44
C ASP A 101 6.23 3.15 -0.71
N SER A 102 5.92 3.81 -1.82
CA SER A 102 5.36 3.16 -3.00
C SER A 102 6.29 2.10 -3.57
N LEU A 103 7.60 2.30 -3.40
CA LEU A 103 8.61 1.39 -3.89
C LEU A 103 8.80 0.21 -2.94
N VAL A 104 8.79 0.44 -1.62
CA VAL A 104 9.00 -0.62 -0.62
C VAL A 104 7.74 -1.47 -0.39
N LEU A 105 6.55 -0.89 -0.59
CA LEU A 105 5.28 -1.61 -0.54
C LEU A 105 4.88 -2.20 -1.89
N GLY A 106 5.71 -2.03 -2.94
CA GLY A 106 5.46 -2.62 -4.24
C GLY A 106 4.26 -2.04 -4.99
N TRP A 107 3.81 -0.82 -4.63
CA TRP A 107 2.67 -0.14 -5.27
C TRP A 107 2.95 0.36 -6.69
N GLN A 108 4.16 0.11 -7.21
CA GLN A 108 4.53 0.34 -8.61
C GLN A 108 4.56 -0.96 -9.40
N ASP A 109 4.49 -2.12 -8.73
CA ASP A 109 4.48 -3.43 -9.36
C ASP A 109 3.05 -3.82 -9.75
N LYS A 110 2.82 -3.97 -11.05
CA LYS A 110 1.50 -4.33 -11.61
C LYS A 110 1.01 -5.69 -11.13
N ASN A 111 1.90 -6.65 -10.88
CA ASN A 111 1.52 -7.98 -10.39
C ASN A 111 1.03 -7.90 -8.95
N ILE A 112 1.70 -7.11 -8.11
CA ILE A 112 1.27 -6.86 -6.72
C ILE A 112 -0.08 -6.14 -6.72
N ILE A 113 -0.26 -5.11 -7.55
CA ILE A 113 -1.55 -4.41 -7.66
C ILE A 113 -2.66 -5.36 -8.12
N HIS A 114 -2.40 -6.18 -9.14
CA HIS A 114 -3.38 -7.17 -9.62
C HIS A 114 -3.77 -8.17 -8.52
N GLN A 115 -2.78 -8.62 -7.74
CA GLN A 115 -3.00 -9.46 -6.57
C GLN A 115 -3.86 -8.79 -5.50
N LEU A 116 -3.62 -7.51 -5.20
CA LEU A 116 -4.41 -6.72 -4.25
C LEU A 116 -5.84 -6.44 -4.73
N LEU A 117 -6.12 -6.62 -6.01
CA LEU A 117 -7.47 -6.47 -6.58
C LEU A 117 -8.30 -7.78 -6.54
N LYS A 118 -7.73 -8.93 -6.18
CA LYS A 118 -8.48 -10.20 -6.13
C LYS A 118 -9.59 -10.17 -5.07
N ASN A 119 -10.81 -10.61 -5.37
CA ASN A 119 -11.94 -10.59 -4.42
C ASN A 119 -12.39 -9.17 -4.00
N VAL A 120 -12.00 -8.14 -4.76
CA VAL A 120 -12.60 -6.80 -4.65
C VAL A 120 -13.97 -6.83 -5.32
N LEU A 121 -15.02 -6.48 -4.58
CA LEU A 121 -16.40 -6.47 -5.10
C LEU A 121 -16.67 -5.24 -5.98
N PHE A 122 -16.11 -4.11 -5.58
CA PHE A 122 -16.23 -2.83 -6.29
C PHE A 122 -14.94 -2.04 -6.13
N VAL A 123 -14.42 -1.52 -7.25
CA VAL A 123 -13.28 -0.60 -7.25
C VAL A 123 -13.85 0.83 -7.27
N PRO A 124 -13.47 1.72 -6.34
CA PRO A 124 -13.99 3.06 -6.30
C PRO A 124 -13.74 3.85 -7.58
N ILE A 125 -14.64 4.79 -7.85
CA ILE A 125 -14.56 5.68 -9.00
C ILE A 125 -14.60 7.12 -8.48
N LEU A 126 -13.72 7.96 -9.02
CA LEU A 126 -13.74 9.39 -8.79
C LEU A 126 -14.45 10.07 -9.96
N ILE A 127 -15.60 10.69 -9.68
CA ILE A 127 -16.36 11.47 -10.66
C ILE A 127 -16.10 12.96 -10.37
N LEU A 128 -15.76 13.70 -11.42
CA LEU A 128 -15.58 15.15 -11.37
C LEU A 128 -16.80 15.81 -12.00
N VAL A 129 -17.49 16.66 -11.25
CA VAL A 129 -18.63 17.47 -11.73
C VAL A 129 -18.33 18.91 -11.37
N ASP A 130 -18.00 19.73 -12.37
CA ASP A 130 -17.47 21.08 -12.20
C ASP A 130 -16.30 21.13 -11.21
N PHE A 131 -16.52 21.70 -10.01
CA PHE A 131 -15.54 21.77 -8.92
C PHE A 131 -15.70 20.67 -7.86
N LEU A 132 -16.74 19.84 -7.97
CA LEU A 132 -17.05 18.75 -7.04
C LEU A 132 -16.25 17.49 -7.38
N LYS A 133 -15.71 16.85 -6.34
CA LYS A 133 -15.04 15.55 -6.40
C LYS A 133 -15.88 14.53 -5.68
N ILE A 134 -16.59 13.69 -6.43
CA ILE A 134 -17.48 12.66 -5.88
C ILE A 134 -16.73 11.33 -5.87
N PHE A 135 -16.51 10.79 -4.67
CA PHE A 135 -15.88 9.49 -4.49
C PHE A 135 -16.96 8.42 -4.29
N VAL A 136 -17.20 7.61 -5.31
CA VAL A 136 -18.17 6.51 -5.28
C VAL A 136 -17.42 5.26 -4.87
N TYR A 137 -17.79 4.66 -3.74
CA TYR A 137 -17.14 3.46 -3.20
C TYR A 137 -18.05 2.22 -3.16
N LYS A 138 -19.35 2.39 -3.35
CA LYS A 138 -20.32 1.29 -3.36
C LYS A 138 -21.53 1.69 -4.19
N ILE A 139 -22.08 0.73 -4.92
CA ILE A 139 -23.38 0.84 -5.57
C ILE A 139 -24.18 -0.36 -5.08
N LYS A 140 -25.38 -0.11 -4.55
CA LYS A 140 -26.28 -1.16 -4.06
C LYS A 140 -27.58 -1.07 -4.84
N TYR A 141 -27.97 -2.15 -5.50
CA TYR A 141 -29.32 -2.29 -6.02
C TYR A 141 -30.26 -2.57 -4.85
N LEU A 142 -31.29 -1.75 -4.70
CA LEU A 142 -32.41 -2.05 -3.81
C LEU A 142 -33.43 -2.79 -4.66
N TYR A 143 -33.50 -4.12 -4.52
CA TYR A 143 -34.67 -4.85 -4.98
C TYR A 143 -35.80 -4.51 -3.99
N THR A 144 -36.85 -3.87 -4.50
CA THR A 144 -38.14 -3.78 -3.80
C THR A 144 -38.91 -5.04 -4.15
N GLU A 145 -39.03 -5.95 -3.20
CA GLU A 145 -40.06 -7.00 -3.22
C GLU A 145 -41.45 -6.40 -3.03
#